data_AF-A0A963ITW3-F1
#
_entry.id   AF-A0A963ITW3-F1
#
_cell.length_a   1.000
_cell.length_b   1.000
_cell.length_c   1.000
_cell.angle_alpha   90.00
_cell.angle_beta   90.00
_cell.angle_gamma   90.00
#
_symmetry.space_group_name_H-M   'P 1'
#
loop_
_entity.id
_entity.type
_entity.pdbx_description
1 polymer ?
#
loop_
_entity_poly.entity_id
_entity_poly.type
_entity_poly.pdbx_seq_one_letter_code
_entity_poly.pdbx_strand_id
1 'polypeptide(L)'
;VIKTGSPMREVIEYYQPGIDASDVLERLQLAQGHYFVVSSHREENVDSPQNLDKLFAILNALAETYQEPVIVSTHPRTRKRLEALARAAHPLVRFLKPFGFLDYVKLQTAARCVLSDSGTITEESSILNFPALNLREVHERPEGFEEAAVMMVGLRVDRVLQGLAILDRQPRGACRALHLVGDYAPDNVSLKVLRIIQSYTDFVNRKVWRKTEAT
;
A
#
# COMPACT_ATOMS: atom_id res chain seq x y z
N VAL A 1 1.92 18.03 -20.65
CA VAL A 1 1.63 16.93 -19.70
C VAL A 1 0.17 17.06 -19.28
N ILE A 2 -0.63 15.99 -19.36
CA ILE A 2 -2.04 16.00 -18.93
C ILE A 2 -2.13 15.26 -17.60
N LYS A 3 -2.75 15.87 -16.59
CA LYS A 3 -2.88 15.31 -15.25
C LYS A 3 -4.25 14.65 -15.10
N THR A 4 -4.29 13.32 -15.11
CA THR A 4 -5.53 12.54 -14.97
C THR A 4 -5.93 12.30 -13.51
N GLY A 5 -4.93 12.24 -12.64
CA GLY A 5 -5.03 11.73 -11.27
C GLY A 5 -4.81 10.23 -11.18
N SER A 6 -4.85 9.69 -9.96
CA SER A 6 -4.76 8.26 -9.69
C SER A 6 -6.02 7.53 -10.16
N PRO A 7 -5.90 6.39 -10.86
CA PRO A 7 -7.05 5.54 -11.19
C PRO A 7 -7.53 4.72 -9.99
N MET A 8 -6.78 4.70 -8.88
CA MET A 8 -7.03 3.76 -7.79
C MET A 8 -8.38 3.98 -7.11
N ARG A 9 -8.86 5.23 -7.01
CA ARG A 9 -10.16 5.51 -6.40
C ARG A 9 -11.30 4.90 -7.23
N GLU A 10 -11.29 5.11 -8.54
CA GLU A 10 -12.26 4.49 -9.46
C GLU A 10 -12.26 2.95 -9.35
N VAL A 11 -11.07 2.34 -9.28
CA VAL A 11 -10.93 0.88 -9.13
C VAL A 11 -11.49 0.41 -7.78
N ILE A 12 -11.12 1.07 -6.69
CA ILE A 12 -11.56 0.72 -5.34
C ILE A 12 -13.08 0.85 -5.21
N GLU A 13 -13.66 1.97 -5.67
CA GLU A 13 -15.10 2.20 -5.61
C GLU A 13 -15.87 1.18 -6.45
N TYR A 14 -15.36 0.82 -7.65
CA TYR A 14 -15.97 -0.22 -8.48
C TYR A 14 -16.01 -1.59 -7.78
N TYR A 15 -14.94 -1.96 -7.06
CA TYR A 15 -14.82 -3.24 -6.36
C TYR A 15 -15.28 -3.20 -4.90
N GLN A 16 -15.77 -2.06 -4.40
CA GLN A 16 -16.16 -1.88 -3.00
C GLN A 16 -17.14 -2.96 -2.49
N PRO A 17 -18.19 -3.36 -3.23
CA PRO A 17 -19.08 -4.42 -2.77
C PRO A 17 -18.37 -5.76 -2.53
N GLY A 18 -17.36 -6.09 -3.35
CA GLY A 18 -16.56 -7.30 -3.20
C GLY A 18 -15.53 -7.20 -2.06
N ILE A 19 -14.97 -6.01 -1.83
CA ILE A 19 -14.11 -5.73 -0.68
C ILE A 19 -14.90 -5.90 0.62
N ASP A 20 -16.10 -5.32 0.68
CA ASP A 20 -16.96 -5.36 1.87
C ASP A 20 -17.40 -6.79 2.21
N ALA A 21 -17.70 -7.59 1.18
CA ALA A 21 -18.10 -8.99 1.30
C ALA A 21 -16.95 -9.99 1.57
N SER A 22 -15.69 -9.55 1.55
CA SER A 22 -14.56 -10.45 1.84
C SER A 22 -14.60 -10.96 3.29
N ASP A 23 -14.48 -12.27 3.46
CA ASP A 23 -14.46 -13.02 4.71
C ASP A 23 -13.04 -13.24 5.26
N VAL A 24 -12.03 -12.53 4.72
CA VAL A 24 -10.61 -12.80 5.01
C VAL A 24 -10.26 -12.67 6.49
N LEU A 25 -10.92 -11.77 7.23
CA LEU A 25 -10.71 -11.63 8.67
C LEU A 25 -11.16 -12.89 9.43
N GLU A 26 -12.29 -13.48 9.05
CA GLU A 26 -12.82 -14.70 9.66
C GLU A 26 -11.93 -15.89 9.33
N ARG A 27 -11.55 -16.05 8.06
CA ARG A 27 -10.65 -17.13 7.61
C ARG A 27 -9.29 -17.09 8.30
N LEU A 28 -8.78 -15.90 8.63
CA LEU A 28 -7.51 -15.71 9.32
C LEU A 28 -7.63 -15.55 10.84
N GLN A 29 -8.86 -15.55 11.36
CA GLN A 29 -9.18 -15.34 12.78
C GLN A 29 -8.57 -14.04 13.32
N LEU A 30 -8.83 -12.94 12.62
CA LEU A 30 -8.32 -11.61 12.94
C LEU A 30 -9.44 -10.69 13.44
N ALA A 31 -9.16 -9.95 14.50
CA ALA A 31 -10.04 -8.90 14.98
C ALA A 31 -9.64 -7.56 14.35
N GLN A 32 -10.62 -6.82 13.82
CA GLN A 32 -10.39 -5.49 13.24
C GLN A 32 -9.68 -4.57 14.25
N GLY A 33 -8.64 -3.87 13.79
CA GLY A 33 -7.83 -2.97 14.60
C GLY A 33 -6.79 -3.66 15.50
N HIS A 34 -6.71 -5.00 15.46
CA HIS A 34 -5.88 -5.81 16.35
C HIS A 34 -4.91 -6.74 15.60
N TYR A 35 -4.39 -6.27 14.47
CA TYR A 35 -3.32 -6.94 13.73
C TYR A 35 -2.61 -5.94 12.81
N PHE A 36 -1.39 -6.27 12.42
CA PHE A 36 -0.63 -5.53 11.41
C PHE A 36 -0.66 -6.25 10.07
N VAL A 37 -0.64 -5.47 8.99
CA VAL A 37 -0.36 -5.99 7.65
C VAL A 37 0.98 -5.46 7.20
N VAL A 38 1.87 -6.36 6.79
CA VAL A 38 3.19 -6.00 6.30
C VAL A 38 3.38 -6.55 4.89
N SER A 39 3.80 -5.69 3.98
CA SER A 39 4.17 -6.07 2.62
C SER A 39 5.56 -5.51 2.31
N SER A 40 6.49 -6.39 1.99
CA SER A 40 7.79 -6.01 1.44
C SER A 40 8.11 -6.88 0.24
N HIS A 41 8.11 -6.27 -0.95
CA HIS A 41 8.26 -6.96 -2.22
C HIS A 41 9.45 -6.48 -3.05
N ARG A 42 10.08 -5.37 -2.65
CA ARG A 42 11.15 -4.77 -3.42
C ARG A 42 12.48 -5.51 -3.24
N GLU A 43 13.20 -5.71 -4.35
CA GLU A 43 14.47 -6.43 -4.36
C GLU A 43 15.48 -5.75 -3.43
N GLU A 44 15.53 -4.42 -3.37
CA GLU A 44 16.44 -3.70 -2.47
C GLU A 44 16.23 -4.01 -0.98
N ASN A 45 15.00 -4.35 -0.58
CA ASN A 45 14.67 -4.69 0.82
C ASN A 45 14.87 -6.18 1.10
N VAL A 46 14.66 -7.04 0.10
CA VAL A 46 14.60 -8.50 0.25
C VAL A 46 15.91 -9.20 -0.18
N ASP A 47 16.73 -8.56 -1.01
CA ASP A 47 17.98 -9.11 -1.55
C ASP A 47 19.21 -8.74 -0.70
N SER A 48 19.14 -7.66 0.07
CA SER A 48 20.17 -7.33 1.06
C SER A 48 19.91 -8.11 2.37
N PRO A 49 20.85 -8.96 2.82
CA PRO A 49 20.75 -9.63 4.12
C PRO A 49 20.55 -8.65 5.27
N GLN A 50 21.19 -7.48 5.21
CA GLN A 50 21.10 -6.45 6.23
C GLN A 50 19.71 -5.82 6.30
N ASN A 51 19.06 -5.57 5.15
CA ASN A 51 17.70 -5.03 5.12
C ASN A 51 16.68 -6.08 5.56
N LEU A 52 16.91 -7.35 5.20
CA LEU A 52 16.08 -8.46 5.65
C LEU A 52 16.15 -8.63 7.17
N ASP A 53 17.34 -8.51 7.77
CA ASP A 53 17.53 -8.49 9.22
C ASP A 53 16.76 -7.36 9.91
N LYS A 54 16.81 -6.15 9.35
CA LYS A 54 16.06 -5.00 9.86
C LYS A 54 14.55 -5.21 9.76
N LEU A 55 14.07 -5.77 8.64
CA LEU A 55 12.66 -6.11 8.47
C LEU A 55 12.21 -7.12 9.53
N PHE A 56 13.00 -8.17 9.78
CA PHE A 56 12.71 -9.12 10.86
C PHE A 56 12.66 -8.47 12.23
N ALA A 57 13.61 -7.58 12.53
CA ALA A 57 13.61 -6.84 13.78
C ALA A 57 12.32 -6.02 13.94
N ILE A 58 11.82 -5.40 12.86
CA ILE A 58 10.52 -4.71 12.86
C ILE A 58 9.38 -5.71 13.13
N LEU A 59 9.30 -6.80 12.37
CA LEU A 59 8.22 -7.79 12.51
C LEU A 59 8.12 -8.35 13.94
N ASN A 60 9.27 -8.71 14.52
CA ASN A 60 9.33 -9.22 15.89
C ASN A 60 8.99 -8.12 16.90
N ALA A 61 9.52 -6.91 16.74
CA ALA A 61 9.22 -5.80 17.64
C ALA A 61 7.72 -5.43 17.64
N LEU A 62 7.05 -5.47 16.49
CA LEU A 62 5.59 -5.27 16.40
C LEU A 62 4.85 -6.33 17.22
N ALA A 63 5.18 -7.60 17.00
CA ALA A 63 4.54 -8.72 17.66
C ALA A 63 4.80 -8.71 19.19
N GLU A 64 6.02 -8.41 19.61
CA GLU A 64 6.42 -8.34 21.02
C GLU A 64 5.80 -7.14 21.74
N THR A 65 5.75 -5.98 21.10
CA THR A 65 5.25 -4.74 21.73
C THR A 65 3.74 -4.74 21.85
N TYR A 66 3.04 -5.16 20.80
CA TYR A 66 1.57 -5.07 20.75
C TYR A 66 0.87 -6.38 21.12
N GLN A 67 1.59 -7.51 21.16
CA GLN A 67 1.02 -8.84 21.40
C GLN A 67 -0.13 -9.17 20.42
N GLU A 68 0.00 -8.71 19.18
CA GLU A 68 -1.00 -8.85 18.12
C GLU A 68 -0.41 -9.58 16.89
N PRO A 69 -1.25 -10.26 16.07
CA PRO A 69 -0.81 -10.89 14.83
C PRO A 69 -0.16 -9.91 13.85
N VAL A 70 0.93 -10.34 13.23
CA VAL A 70 1.61 -9.61 12.14
C VAL A 70 1.48 -10.42 10.87
N ILE A 71 0.64 -9.97 9.96
CA ILE A 71 0.31 -10.65 8.71
C ILE A 71 1.27 -10.17 7.63
N VAL A 72 2.17 -11.04 7.20
CA VAL A 72 3.17 -10.71 6.18
C VAL A 72 2.78 -11.34 4.84
N SER A 73 2.38 -10.50 3.89
CA SER A 73 2.16 -10.92 2.50
C SER A 73 3.53 -11.01 1.82
N THR A 74 3.99 -12.22 1.50
CA THR A 74 5.34 -12.42 0.94
C THR A 74 5.32 -13.21 -0.37
N HIS A 75 6.22 -12.87 -1.27
CA HIS A 75 6.49 -13.68 -2.45
C HIS A 75 7.23 -14.98 -2.04
N PRO A 76 7.01 -16.11 -2.71
CA PRO A 76 7.71 -17.38 -2.41
C PRO A 76 9.24 -17.26 -2.34
N ARG A 77 9.84 -16.35 -3.13
CA ARG A 77 11.29 -16.05 -3.09
C ARG A 77 11.72 -15.47 -1.74
N THR A 78 10.99 -14.46 -1.25
CA THR A 78 11.21 -13.85 0.07
C THR A 78 11.07 -14.92 1.15
N ARG A 79 9.97 -15.69 1.12
CA ARG A 79 9.72 -16.77 2.07
C ARG A 79 10.87 -17.78 2.17
N LYS A 80 11.43 -18.23 1.04
CA LYS A 80 12.59 -19.16 1.05
C LYS A 80 13.83 -18.54 1.69
N ARG A 81 14.08 -17.25 1.48
CA ARG A 81 15.19 -16.55 2.14
C ARG A 81 14.94 -16.35 3.64
N LEU A 82 13.69 -16.07 4.01
CA LEU A 82 13.25 -15.99 5.40
C LEU A 82 13.45 -17.34 6.12
N GLU A 83 13.09 -18.45 5.48
CA GLU A 83 13.31 -19.81 5.99
C GLU A 83 14.81 -20.17 6.11
N ALA A 84 15.65 -19.66 5.21
CA ALA A 84 17.09 -19.91 5.21
C ALA A 84 17.88 -19.15 6.29
N LEU A 85 17.33 -18.06 6.86
CA LEU A 85 18.02 -17.22 7.83
C LEU A 85 18.09 -17.80 9.25
N ALA A 86 17.56 -19.00 9.50
CA ALA A 86 17.62 -19.75 10.77
C ALA A 86 17.16 -19.02 12.05
N ARG A 87 16.69 -17.78 11.96
CA ARG A 87 16.05 -17.03 13.05
C ARG A 87 14.56 -17.31 13.00
N ALA A 88 14.01 -17.84 14.09
CA ALA A 88 12.57 -18.00 14.22
C ALA A 88 11.93 -16.60 14.30
N ALA A 89 10.98 -16.32 13.41
CA ALA A 89 10.09 -15.19 13.60
C ALA A 89 9.26 -15.39 14.87
N HIS A 90 8.83 -14.28 15.49
CA HIS A 90 7.93 -14.35 16.63
C HIS A 90 6.66 -15.17 16.29
N PRO A 91 6.10 -16.00 17.20
CA PRO A 91 4.96 -16.89 16.89
C PRO A 91 3.70 -16.19 16.33
N LEU A 92 3.56 -14.89 16.58
CA LEU A 92 2.46 -14.06 16.07
C LEU A 92 2.70 -13.55 14.63
N VAL A 93 3.92 -13.71 14.09
CA VAL A 93 4.25 -13.33 12.72
C VAL A 93 3.85 -14.47 11.78
N ARG A 94 2.89 -14.19 10.89
CA ARG A 94 2.34 -15.17 9.95
C ARG A 94 2.73 -14.80 8.52
N PHE A 95 3.58 -15.62 7.91
CA PHE A 95 3.93 -15.48 6.50
C PHE A 95 2.89 -16.18 5.62
N LEU A 96 2.14 -15.40 4.86
CA LEU A 96 1.06 -15.88 4.01
C LEU A 96 1.38 -15.66 2.53
N LYS A 97 0.71 -16.45 1.68
CA LYS A 97 0.76 -16.26 0.22
C LYS A 97 0.15 -14.89 -0.13
N PRO A 98 0.53 -14.30 -1.27
CA PRO A 98 -0.09 -13.06 -1.75
C PRO A 98 -1.61 -13.19 -1.81
N PHE A 99 -2.31 -12.16 -1.37
CA PHE A 99 -3.77 -12.09 -1.33
C PHE A 99 -4.32 -11.58 -2.67
N GLY A 100 -5.56 -11.97 -2.99
CA GLY A 100 -6.32 -11.31 -4.04
C GLY A 100 -6.65 -9.87 -3.64
N PHE A 101 -6.95 -9.02 -4.64
CA PHE A 101 -7.18 -7.59 -4.42
C PHE A 101 -8.25 -7.29 -3.34
N LEU A 102 -9.41 -7.94 -3.41
CA LEU A 102 -10.52 -7.71 -2.48
C LEU A 102 -10.13 -8.03 -1.03
N ASP A 103 -9.54 -9.21 -0.80
CA ASP A 103 -9.04 -9.64 0.50
C ASP A 103 -7.96 -8.71 1.02
N TYR A 104 -7.04 -8.28 0.16
CA TYR A 104 -5.94 -7.44 0.57
C TYR A 104 -6.42 -6.05 1.02
N VAL A 105 -7.31 -5.42 0.26
CA VAL A 105 -7.89 -4.12 0.65
C VAL A 105 -8.72 -4.24 1.93
N LYS A 106 -9.48 -5.33 2.08
CA LYS A 106 -10.21 -5.62 3.32
C LYS A 106 -9.25 -5.76 4.52
N LEU A 107 -8.13 -6.46 4.34
CA LEU A 107 -7.10 -6.57 5.36
C LEU A 107 -6.45 -5.22 5.70
N GLN A 108 -6.15 -4.39 4.70
CA GLN A 108 -5.52 -3.07 4.91
C GLN A 108 -6.43 -2.13 5.70
N THR A 109 -7.69 -2.01 5.28
CA THR A 109 -8.67 -1.10 5.90
C THR A 109 -9.02 -1.49 7.34
N ALA A 110 -8.97 -2.78 7.66
CA ALA A 110 -9.25 -3.28 9.00
C ALA A 110 -8.00 -3.50 9.88
N ALA A 111 -6.78 -3.33 9.36
CA ALA A 111 -5.55 -3.49 10.15
C ALA A 111 -5.39 -2.37 11.17
N ARG A 112 -4.69 -2.64 12.29
CA ARG A 112 -4.17 -1.59 13.19
C ARG A 112 -3.32 -0.60 12.41
N CYS A 113 -2.36 -1.10 11.66
CA CYS A 113 -1.53 -0.31 10.75
C CYS A 113 -1.02 -1.20 9.63
N VAL A 114 -0.91 -0.63 8.44
CA VAL A 114 -0.24 -1.25 7.31
C VAL A 114 1.19 -0.74 7.22
N LEU A 115 2.18 -1.62 7.10
CA LEU A 115 3.57 -1.26 6.84
C LEU A 115 3.96 -1.78 5.47
N SER A 116 4.28 -0.88 4.54
CA SER A 116 4.45 -1.27 3.13
C SER A 116 5.60 -0.57 2.44
N ASP A 117 6.30 -1.28 1.56
CA ASP A 117 7.19 -0.71 0.54
C ASP A 117 6.52 -0.57 -0.85
N SER A 118 5.21 -0.80 -0.94
CA SER A 118 4.45 -0.62 -2.18
C SER A 118 4.49 0.84 -2.64
N GLY A 119 4.58 1.05 -3.95
CA GLY A 119 4.44 2.38 -4.55
C GLY A 119 3.01 2.93 -4.48
N THR A 120 2.02 2.10 -4.14
CA THR A 120 0.59 2.47 -4.05
C THR A 120 0.11 2.69 -2.62
N ILE A 121 0.91 2.38 -1.59
CA ILE A 121 0.45 2.50 -0.19
C ILE A 121 -0.03 3.91 0.16
N THR A 122 0.65 4.92 -0.39
CA THR A 122 0.29 6.34 -0.21
C THR A 122 -1.07 6.67 -0.83
N GLU A 123 -1.37 6.10 -2.01
CA GLU A 123 -2.67 6.27 -2.67
C GLU A 123 -3.76 5.54 -1.88
N GLU A 124 -3.55 4.25 -1.59
CA GLU A 124 -4.50 3.39 -0.88
C GLU A 124 -4.85 3.96 0.50
N SER A 125 -3.84 4.32 1.30
CA SER A 125 -4.02 4.93 2.63
C SER A 125 -4.80 6.24 2.55
N SER A 126 -4.47 7.11 1.58
CA SER A 126 -5.12 8.41 1.41
C SER A 126 -6.60 8.26 1.01
N ILE A 127 -6.88 7.40 0.02
CA ILE A 127 -8.22 7.14 -0.53
C ILE A 127 -9.11 6.48 0.52
N LEU A 128 -8.63 5.41 1.16
CA LEU A 128 -9.42 4.59 2.08
C LEU A 128 -9.34 5.03 3.54
N ASN A 129 -8.46 5.98 3.85
CA ASN A 129 -8.24 6.54 5.18
C ASN A 129 -7.99 5.46 6.25
N PHE A 130 -6.99 4.61 6.01
CA PHE A 130 -6.45 3.69 7.01
C PHE A 130 -5.02 4.08 7.41
N PRO A 131 -4.56 3.80 8.63
CA PRO A 131 -3.21 4.13 9.05
C PRO A 131 -2.15 3.28 8.37
N ALA A 132 -1.13 3.94 7.83
CA ALA A 132 -0.04 3.26 7.17
C ALA A 132 1.32 3.96 7.36
N LEU A 133 2.37 3.13 7.36
CA LEU A 133 3.76 3.56 7.35
C LEU A 133 4.43 3.06 6.07
N ASN A 134 5.21 3.94 5.45
CA ASN A 134 6.00 3.64 4.27
C ASN A 134 7.40 3.18 4.70
N LEU A 135 7.76 1.95 4.36
CA LEU A 135 9.03 1.31 4.73
C LEU A 135 10.21 1.71 3.84
N ARG A 136 10.00 2.59 2.85
CA ARG A 136 11.04 3.02 1.91
C ARG A 136 11.92 4.11 2.52
N GLU A 137 13.11 4.29 1.95
CA GLU A 137 14.01 5.40 2.26
C GLU A 137 13.88 6.57 1.26
N VAL A 138 13.24 6.33 0.11
CA VAL A 138 12.95 7.32 -0.93
C VAL A 138 11.52 7.17 -1.43
N HIS A 139 10.91 8.28 -1.87
CA HIS A 139 9.56 8.30 -2.43
C HIS A 139 9.46 9.06 -3.75
N GLU A 140 8.53 8.63 -4.59
CA GLU A 140 8.20 9.24 -5.89
C GLU A 140 6.89 10.06 -5.90
N ARG A 141 6.18 10.13 -4.76
CA ARG A 141 4.86 10.73 -4.64
C ARG A 141 4.82 11.95 -3.71
N PRO A 142 5.41 13.10 -4.11
CA PRO A 142 5.45 14.30 -3.27
C PRO A 142 4.06 14.74 -2.80
N GLU A 143 3.05 14.61 -3.66
CA GLU A 143 1.66 14.99 -3.36
C GLU A 143 1.07 14.23 -2.15
N GLY A 144 1.54 13.01 -1.90
CA GLY A 144 1.14 12.24 -0.74
C GLY A 144 1.78 12.71 0.57
N PHE A 145 2.99 13.26 0.50
CA PHE A 145 3.70 13.80 1.67
C PHE A 145 3.30 15.25 1.98
N GLU A 146 2.85 16.01 0.97
CA GLU A 146 2.23 17.33 1.16
C GLU A 146 0.99 17.24 2.06
N GLU A 147 0.19 16.18 1.94
CA GLU A 147 -0.97 15.89 2.81
C GLU A 147 -0.65 14.92 3.96
N ALA A 148 0.61 14.53 4.11
CA ALA A 148 1.09 13.58 5.12
C ALA A 148 0.30 12.25 5.17
N ALA A 149 -0.17 11.75 4.02
CA ALA A 149 -1.03 10.57 3.92
C ALA A 149 -0.42 9.29 4.50
N VAL A 150 0.92 9.22 4.54
CA VAL A 150 1.72 8.20 5.23
C VAL A 150 2.99 8.84 5.78
N MET A 151 3.60 8.21 6.79
CA MET A 151 4.94 8.58 7.26
C MET A 151 5.98 7.63 6.66
N MET A 152 7.07 8.19 6.13
CA MET A 152 8.22 7.42 5.66
C MET A 152 9.16 7.10 6.83
N VAL A 153 9.27 5.82 7.18
CA VAL A 153 9.98 5.36 8.38
C VAL A 153 11.20 4.51 8.07
N GLY A 154 11.38 4.10 6.82
CA GLY A 154 12.44 3.18 6.41
C GLY A 154 12.35 1.84 7.15
N LEU A 155 13.51 1.20 7.35
CA LEU A 155 13.62 -0.08 8.06
C LEU A 155 14.21 0.09 9.48
N ARG A 156 13.83 1.15 10.22
CA ARG A 156 14.29 1.37 11.60
C ARG A 156 13.16 1.13 12.60
N VAL A 157 13.37 0.18 13.52
CA VAL A 157 12.40 -0.20 14.57
C VAL A 157 11.93 1.02 15.37
N ASP A 158 12.85 1.84 15.89
CA ASP A 158 12.49 3.02 16.69
C ASP A 158 11.57 3.99 15.93
N ARG A 159 11.83 4.17 14.62
CA ARG A 159 11.06 5.08 13.79
C ARG A 159 9.67 4.52 13.48
N VAL A 160 9.58 3.21 13.27
CA VAL A 160 8.30 2.51 13.14
C VAL A 160 7.47 2.68 14.40
N LEU A 161 8.02 2.39 15.58
CA LEU A 161 7.29 2.52 16.85
C LEU A 161 6.84 3.95 17.14
N GLN A 162 7.68 4.95 16.83
CA GLN A 162 7.30 6.37 16.91
C GLN A 162 6.14 6.71 15.97
N GLY A 163 6.19 6.24 14.73
CA GLY A 163 5.11 6.44 13.76
C GLY A 163 3.80 5.79 14.22
N LEU A 164 3.87 4.58 14.76
CA LEU A 164 2.70 3.88 15.31
C LEU A 164 2.09 4.61 16.49
N ALA A 165 2.89 5.21 17.37
CA ALA A 165 2.38 6.01 18.49
C ALA A 165 1.57 7.24 18.01
N ILE A 166 1.95 7.84 16.88
CA ILE A 166 1.18 8.93 16.25
C ILE A 166 -0.12 8.37 15.63
N LEU A 167 -0.04 7.25 14.92
CA LEU A 167 -1.16 6.63 14.21
C LEU A 167 -2.23 6.03 15.13
N ASP A 168 -1.90 5.73 16.39
CA ASP A 168 -2.83 5.14 17.36
C ASP A 168 -4.10 5.98 17.58
N ARG A 169 -3.99 7.30 17.38
CA ARG A 169 -5.11 8.25 17.51
C ARG A 169 -5.70 8.71 16.18
N GLN A 170 -5.22 8.19 15.05
CA GLN A 170 -5.70 8.61 13.73
C GLN A 170 -7.13 8.07 13.48
N PRO A 171 -8.09 8.95 13.13
CA PRO A 171 -9.43 8.51 12.75
C PRO A 171 -9.42 7.79 11.40
N ARG A 172 -10.43 6.95 11.16
CA ARG A 172 -10.48 6.01 10.03
C ARG A 172 -11.79 6.10 9.26
N GLY A 173 -11.79 5.57 8.03
CA GLY A 173 -12.98 5.53 7.18
C GLY A 173 -13.48 6.95 6.88
N ALA A 174 -14.77 7.21 7.08
CA ALA A 174 -15.39 8.50 6.75
C ALA A 174 -14.89 9.68 7.61
N CYS A 175 -14.39 9.43 8.83
CA CYS A 175 -13.83 10.48 9.69
C CYS A 175 -12.34 10.63 9.40
N ARG A 176 -11.91 11.78 8.87
CA ARG A 176 -10.53 12.03 8.42
C ARG A 176 -9.92 13.20 9.19
N ALA A 177 -8.68 13.03 9.66
CA ALA A 177 -7.90 14.12 10.28
C ALA A 177 -7.02 14.86 9.26
N LEU A 178 -6.60 14.16 8.19
CA LEU A 178 -5.82 14.68 7.08
C LEU A 178 -6.70 14.78 5.84
N HIS A 179 -6.40 15.65 4.87
CA HIS A 179 -7.19 15.73 3.64
C HIS A 179 -6.91 14.57 2.69
N LEU A 180 -7.83 14.36 1.75
CA LEU A 180 -7.62 13.42 0.66
C LEU A 180 -6.70 14.12 -0.31
N VAL A 181 -5.61 13.47 -0.69
CA VAL A 181 -4.69 14.01 -1.69
C VAL A 181 -5.49 14.29 -2.95
N GLY A 182 -5.50 15.56 -3.38
CA GLY A 182 -6.37 16.01 -4.48
C GLY A 182 -6.16 15.23 -5.77
N ASP A 183 -4.93 14.76 -6.00
CA ASP A 183 -4.56 13.99 -7.19
C ASP A 183 -5.07 12.56 -7.17
N TYR A 184 -5.48 12.06 -6.00
CA TYR A 184 -6.05 10.73 -5.83
C TYR A 184 -7.58 10.77 -5.75
N ALA A 185 -8.17 11.97 -5.70
CA ALA A 185 -9.61 12.17 -5.64
C ALA A 185 -10.39 11.85 -6.93
N PRO A 186 -9.82 11.84 -8.16
CA PRO A 186 -10.61 11.48 -9.34
C PRO A 186 -11.15 10.05 -9.33
N ASP A 187 -12.43 9.89 -9.71
CA ASP A 187 -13.19 8.63 -9.78
C ASP A 187 -13.62 8.25 -11.21
N ASN A 188 -13.11 8.97 -12.21
CA ASN A 188 -13.52 8.85 -13.61
C ASN A 188 -12.32 8.86 -14.58
N VAL A 189 -11.19 8.31 -14.15
CA VAL A 189 -9.93 8.31 -14.90
C VAL A 189 -10.07 7.55 -16.22
N SER A 190 -10.80 6.43 -16.23
CA SER A 190 -11.06 5.66 -17.45
C SER A 190 -11.71 6.51 -18.55
N LEU A 191 -12.71 7.32 -18.20
CA LEU A 191 -13.39 8.24 -19.11
C LEU A 191 -12.49 9.37 -19.60
N LYS A 192 -11.63 9.91 -18.71
CA LYS A 192 -10.63 10.91 -19.11
C LYS A 192 -9.67 10.33 -20.13
N VAL A 193 -9.12 9.13 -19.87
CA VAL A 193 -8.15 8.46 -20.74
C VAL A 193 -8.75 8.19 -22.12
N LEU A 194 -9.98 7.65 -22.18
CA LEU A 194 -10.68 7.43 -23.44
C LEU A 194 -10.80 8.72 -24.28
N ARG A 195 -11.25 9.82 -23.66
CA ARG A 195 -11.41 11.12 -24.33
C ARG A 195 -10.07 11.71 -24.78
N ILE A 196 -9.02 11.54 -23.98
CA ILE A 196 -7.66 12.00 -24.33
C ILE A 196 -7.14 11.22 -25.53
N ILE A 197 -7.24 9.89 -25.53
CA ILE A 197 -6.80 9.06 -26.66
C ILE A 197 -7.53 9.47 -27.93
N GLN A 198 -8.87 9.57 -27.87
CA GLN A 198 -9.68 9.97 -29.02
C GLN A 198 -9.31 11.36 -29.56
N SER A 199 -9.06 12.34 -28.69
CA SER A 199 -8.76 13.72 -29.11
C SER A 199 -7.32 13.91 -29.61
N TYR A 200 -6.34 13.16 -29.07
CA TYR A 200 -4.93 13.35 -29.42
C TYR A 200 -4.43 12.45 -30.55
N THR A 201 -5.18 11.42 -30.95
CA THR A 201 -4.75 10.48 -32.00
C THR A 201 -4.35 11.19 -33.29
N ASP A 202 -5.23 12.02 -33.85
CA ASP A 202 -4.94 12.72 -35.11
C ASP A 202 -3.94 13.86 -34.92
N PHE A 203 -3.97 14.52 -33.76
CA PHE A 203 -2.99 15.55 -33.42
C PHE A 203 -1.56 14.98 -33.44
N VAL A 204 -1.34 13.82 -32.80
CA VAL A 204 -0.04 13.13 -32.77
C VAL A 204 0.36 12.63 -34.15
N ASN A 205 -0.57 12.02 -34.90
CA ASN A 205 -0.32 11.58 -36.27
C ASN A 205 0.18 12.71 -37.17
N ARG A 206 -0.42 13.91 -37.08
CA ARG A 206 0.00 15.08 -37.86
C ARG A 206 1.28 15.73 -37.34
N LYS A 207 1.37 16.01 -36.03
CA LYS A 207 2.42 16.87 -35.46
C LYS A 207 3.70 16.13 -35.10
N VAL A 208 3.63 14.85 -34.76
CA VAL A 208 4.79 14.03 -34.40
C VAL A 208 5.21 13.16 -35.58
N TRP A 209 4.28 12.37 -36.10
CA TRP A 209 4.58 11.38 -37.15
C TRP A 209 4.56 11.94 -38.57
N ARG A 210 4.08 13.18 -38.76
CA ARG A 210 3.96 13.84 -40.07
C ARG A 210 3.22 12.99 -41.12
N LYS A 211 2.24 12.19 -40.69
CA LYS A 211 1.40 11.44 -41.62
C LYS A 211 0.58 12.43 -42.44
N THR A 212 0.64 12.30 -43.77
CA THR A 212 -0.27 12.99 -44.69
C THR A 212 -1.68 12.42 -44.53
N GLU A 213 -2.68 13.28 -44.49
CA GLU A 213 -4.08 12.83 -44.51
C GLU A 213 -4.29 12.03 -45.81
N ALA A 214 -4.80 10.81 -45.68
CA ALA A 214 -5.21 10.04 -46.85
C ALA A 214 -6.41 10.78 -47.46
N THR A 215 -6.19 11.38 -48.64
CA THR A 215 -7.23 11.89 -49.54
C THR A 215 -8.27 10.83 -49.84
#